data_AF-A0A1F4MFK8-F1
#
_entry.id   AF-A0A1F4MFK8-F1
#
_cell.length_a   1.000
_cell.length_b   1.000
_cell.length_c   1.000
_cell.angle_alpha   90.00
_cell.angle_beta   90.00
_cell.angle_gamma   90.00
#
_symmetry.space_group_name_H-M   'P 1'
#
loop_
_entity.id
_entity.type
_entity.pdbx_description
1 polymer ?
#
loop_
_entity_poly.entity_id
_entity_poly.type
_entity_poly.pdbx_seq_one_letter_code
_entity_poly.pdbx_strand_id
1 'polypeptide(L)' 'MLGFDDLQRCLDFVTDHSARAMALGEGYGIEVGRPANLVLLSAESDYELLRTQGHALVSIRHGKVIMRRTVGEVVLA' A
#
# COMPACT_ATOMS: atom_id res chain seq x y z
N MET A 1 -9.14 8.09 19.40
CA MET A 1 -8.28 6.90 19.37
C MET A 1 -8.97 5.91 18.45
N LEU A 2 -8.26 5.32 17.47
CA LEU A 2 -8.85 4.36 16.53
C LEU A 2 -9.32 3.12 17.31
N GLY A 3 -10.57 2.72 17.13
CA GLY A 3 -11.08 1.45 17.65
C GLY A 3 -10.45 0.27 16.91
N PHE A 4 -10.65 -0.95 17.42
CA PHE A 4 -10.13 -2.15 16.75
C PHE A 4 -10.61 -2.27 15.29
N ASP A 5 -11.89 -1.96 15.05
CA ASP A 5 -12.49 -1.97 13.70
C ASP A 5 -11.89 -0.89 12.77
N ASP A 6 -11.39 0.21 13.34
CA ASP A 6 -10.72 1.26 12.59
C ASP A 6 -9.31 0.82 12.18
N LEU A 7 -8.63 0.02 13.02
CA LEU A 7 -7.31 -0.53 12.70
C LEU A 7 -7.38 -1.58 11.60
N GLN A 8 -8.49 -2.33 11.50
CA GLN A 8 -8.69 -3.31 10.42
C GLN A 8 -8.87 -2.68 9.04
N ARG A 9 -9.17 -1.38 8.97
CA ARG A 9 -9.42 -0.62 7.73
C ARG A 9 -8.61 0.67 7.66
N CYS A 10 -7.49 0.73 8.38
CA CYS A 10 -6.77 1.99 8.53
C CYS A 10 -6.14 2.46 7.22
N LEU A 11 -5.91 1.57 6.25
CA LEU A 11 -5.34 1.97 4.97
C LEU A 11 -6.34 2.74 4.09
N ASP A 12 -7.64 2.55 4.27
CA ASP A 12 -8.68 3.30 3.55
C ASP A 12 -8.43 4.82 3.62
N PHE A 13 -7.95 5.31 4.77
CA PHE A 13 -7.64 6.74 4.99
C PHE A 13 -6.52 7.27 4.09
N VAL A 14 -5.60 6.43 3.66
CA VAL A 14 -4.45 6.78 2.79
C VAL A 14 -4.55 6.15 1.39
N THR A 15 -5.62 5.41 1.10
CA THR A 15 -5.91 4.81 -0.21
C THR A 15 -7.26 5.32 -0.75
N ASP A 16 -8.34 4.59 -0.53
CA ASP A 16 -9.63 4.77 -1.19
C ASP A 16 -10.30 6.11 -0.84
N HIS A 17 -10.22 6.54 0.43
CA HIS A 17 -10.74 7.84 0.84
C HIS A 17 -10.00 9.00 0.16
N SER A 18 -8.68 8.87 0.02
CA SER A 18 -7.84 9.86 -0.66
C SER A 18 -8.11 9.88 -2.16
N ALA A 19 -8.25 8.72 -2.81
CA ALA A 19 -8.60 8.60 -4.22
C ALA A 19 -9.99 9.20 -4.52
N ARG A 20 -10.96 8.98 -3.62
CA ARG A 20 -12.29 9.59 -3.70
C ARG A 20 -12.22 11.11 -3.57
N ALA A 21 -11.47 11.62 -2.60
CA ALA A 21 -11.29 13.06 -2.40
C ALA A 21 -10.65 13.74 -3.62
N MET A 22 -9.77 13.02 -4.33
CA MET A 22 -9.13 13.48 -5.57
C MET A 22 -9.95 13.20 -6.85
N ALA A 23 -11.15 12.64 -6.73
CA ALA A 23 -12.03 12.29 -7.85
C ALA A 23 -11.37 11.39 -8.92
N LEU A 24 -10.56 10.41 -8.49
CA LEU A 24 -9.83 9.52 -9.43
C LEU A 24 -10.73 8.52 -10.17
N GLY A 25 -11.90 8.19 -9.63
CA GLY A 25 -12.85 7.25 -10.24
C GLY A 25 -12.23 5.91 -10.62
N GLU A 26 -12.50 5.44 -11.83
CA GLU A 26 -11.95 4.19 -12.39
C GLU A 26 -10.43 4.24 -12.63
N GLY A 27 -9.79 5.40 -12.45
CA GLY A 27 -8.34 5.56 -12.53
C GLY A 27 -7.57 5.04 -11.31
N TYR A 28 -8.25 4.61 -10.24
CA TYR A 28 -7.65 4.12 -9.00
C TYR A 28 -8.32 2.83 -8.53
N GLY A 29 -7.60 1.94 -7.84
CA GLY A 29 -8.14 0.70 -7.24
C GLY A 29 -7.74 -0.57 -7.98
N ILE A 30 -7.78 -1.70 -7.28
CA ILE A 30 -7.37 -3.01 -7.80
C ILE A 30 -8.60 -3.74 -8.35
N GLU A 31 -8.92 -3.45 -9.61
CA GLU A 31 -10.05 -4.07 -10.32
C GLU A 31 -9.70 -4.28 -11.80
N VAL A 32 -10.38 -5.25 -12.44
CA VAL A 32 -10.19 -5.54 -13.87
C VAL A 32 -10.56 -4.32 -14.70
N GLY A 33 -9.69 -3.96 -15.65
CA GLY A 33 -9.88 -2.81 -16.54
C GLY A 33 -9.27 -1.50 -16.02
N ARG A 34 -8.89 -1.41 -14.74
CA ARG A 34 -8.21 -0.23 -14.18
C ARG A 34 -6.71 -0.22 -14.48
N PRO A 35 -6.03 0.95 -14.44
CA PRO A 35 -4.59 1.02 -14.63
C PRO A 35 -3.82 0.12 -13.65
N ALA A 36 -2.81 -0.60 -14.14
CA ALA A 36 -1.96 -1.47 -13.31
C ALA A 36 -0.99 -0.64 -12.45
N ASN A 37 -1.54 0.03 -11.43
CA ASN A 37 -0.86 0.84 -10.42
C ASN A 37 -1.08 0.19 -9.05
N LEU A 38 -0.06 -0.40 -8.46
CA LEU A 38 -0.18 -1.06 -7.16
C LEU A 38 1.15 -1.09 -6.39
N VAL A 39 1.04 -1.31 -5.09
CA VAL A 39 2.18 -1.47 -4.19
C VAL A 39 2.07 -2.82 -3.50
N LEU A 40 3.15 -3.59 -3.50
CA LEU A 40 3.28 -4.77 -2.65
C LEU A 40 3.83 -4.34 -1.29
N LEU A 41 3.13 -4.72 -0.23
CA LEU A 41 3.42 -4.32 1.14
C LEU A 41 3.98 -5.51 1.94
N SER A 42 4.80 -5.24 2.96
CA SER A 42 5.48 -6.26 3.76
C SER A 42 4.63 -6.83 4.91
N ALA A 43 3.30 -6.76 4.80
CA ALA A 43 2.37 -7.16 5.86
C ALA A 43 1.11 -7.76 5.23
N GLU A 44 0.46 -8.64 5.98
CA GLU A 44 -0.73 -9.40 5.52
C GLU A 44 -2.06 -8.70 5.83
N SER A 45 -2.03 -7.63 6.63
CA SER A 45 -3.22 -6.84 6.96
C SER A 45 -2.88 -5.38 7.25
N ASP A 46 -3.89 -4.51 7.17
CA ASP A 46 -3.85 -3.10 7.56
C ASP A 46 -3.26 -2.90 8.97
N TYR A 47 -3.78 -3.67 9.94
CA TYR A 47 -3.32 -3.63 11.31
C TYR A 47 -1.83 -3.94 11.42
N GLU A 48 -1.39 -5.05 10.81
CA GLU A 48 0.01 -5.45 10.86
C GLU A 48 0.91 -4.43 10.17
N LEU A 49 0.48 -3.88 9.03
CA LEU A 49 1.24 -2.85 8.32
C LEU A 49 1.45 -1.61 9.20
N LEU A 50 0.39 -1.14 9.85
CA LEU A 50 0.45 0.01 10.74
C LEU A 50 1.31 -0.29 11.97
N ARG A 51 1.09 -1.44 12.61
CA ARG A 51 1.78 -1.87 13.83
C ARG A 51 3.28 -2.02 13.61
N THR A 52 3.71 -2.63 12.50
CA THR A 52 5.13 -2.88 12.22
C THR A 52 5.81 -1.75 11.46
N GLN A 53 5.07 -0.71 11.06
CA GLN A 53 5.54 0.30 10.11
C GLN A 53 6.14 -0.37 8.86
N GLY A 54 5.40 -1.33 8.32
CA GLY A 54 5.86 -2.17 7.23
C GLY A 54 6.20 -1.36 5.98
N HIS A 55 6.95 -1.98 5.09
CA HIS A 55 7.54 -1.30 3.95
C HIS A 55 6.84 -1.65 2.65
N ALA A 56 6.80 -0.69 1.73
CA ALA A 56 6.60 -0.98 0.32
C ALA A 56 7.79 -1.80 -0.21
N LEU A 57 7.49 -3.01 -0.68
CA LEU A 57 8.44 -3.96 -1.26
C LEU A 57 8.62 -3.74 -2.77
N VAL A 58 7.50 -3.48 -3.46
CA VAL A 58 7.47 -3.23 -4.90
C VAL A 58 6.47 -2.12 -5.17
N SER A 59 6.82 -1.19 -6.06
CA SER A 59 5.86 -0.24 -6.64
C SER A 59 5.78 -0.47 -8.14
N ILE A 60 4.55 -0.61 -8.63
CA ILE A 60 4.23 -0.82 -10.04
C ILE A 60 3.41 0.36 -10.52
N ARG A 61 3.80 0.95 -11.66
CA ARG A 61 3.05 2.00 -12.34
C ARG A 61 2.89 1.67 -13.81
N HIS A 62 1.65 1.69 -14.28
CA HIS A 62 1.26 1.31 -15.65
C HIS A 62 1.85 -0.05 -16.07
N GLY A 63 1.80 -1.03 -15.18
CA GLY A 63 2.29 -2.39 -15.41
C GLY A 63 3.82 -2.54 -15.38
N LYS A 64 4.57 -1.48 -15.04
CA LYS A 64 6.03 -1.52 -14.94
C LYS A 64 6.48 -1.38 -13.49
N VAL A 65 7.42 -2.22 -13.06
CA VAL A 65 8.07 -2.08 -11.76
C VAL A 65 8.94 -0.82 -11.79
N ILE A 66 8.63 0.16 -10.94
CA ILE A 66 9.38 1.42 -10.83
C ILE A 66 10.23 1.50 -9.56
N MET A 67 9.93 0.66 -8.56
CA MET A 67 10.73 0.53 -7.35
C MET A 67 10.67 -0.90 -6.85
N ARG A 68 11.82 -1.40 -6.41
CA ARG A 68 11.94 -2.66 -5.68
C ARG A 68 12.84 -2.42 -4.47
N ARG A 69 12.38 -2.83 -3.31
CA ARG A 69 13.17 -2.79 -2.08
C ARG A 69 14.07 -4.02 -2.00
N THR A 70 15.33 -3.81 -1.66
CA THR A 70 16.26 -4.86 -1.26
C THR A 70 16.18 -5.06 0.25
N VAL A 71 16.38 -6.30 0.70
CA VAL A 71 16.51 -6.60 2.13
C VAL A 71 17.76 -5.91 2.65
N GLY A 72 17.70 -5.37 3.88
CA GLY A 72 18.86 -4.76 4.51
C GLY A 72 19.98 -5.79 4.67
N GLU A 73 21.18 -5.45 4.22
CA GLU A 73 22.37 -6.26 4.46
C GLU A 73 22.97 -5.88 5.82
N VAL A 74 23.25 -6.88 6.66
CA VAL A 74 23.97 -6.67 7.91
C VAL A 74 25.46 -6.84 7.63
N VAL A 75 26.21 -5.74 7.73
CA VAL A 75 27.67 -5.77 7.69
C VAL A 75 28.18 -5.88 9.13
N LEU A 76 28.81 -7.00 9.46
CA LEU A 76 29.53 -7.14 10.72
C LEU A 76 30.90 -6.47 10.57
N ALA A 77 31.19 -5.52 11.47
CA ALA A 77 32.50 -4.87 11.59
C ALA A 77 33.48 -5.73 12.39
#